data_AF-A0A9D8FYN1-F1
#
_entry.id   AF-A0A9D8FYN1-F1
#
_cell.length_a   1.000
_cell.length_b   1.000
_cell.length_c   1.000
_cell.angle_alpha   90.00
_cell.angle_beta   90.00
_cell.angle_gamma   90.00
#
_symmetry.space_group_name_H-M   'P 1'
#
loop_
_entity.id
_entity.type
_entity.pdbx_description
1 polymer ?
#
loop_
_entity_poly.entity_id
_entity_poly.type
_entity_poly.pdbx_seq_one_letter_code
_entity_poly.pdbx_strand_id
1 'polypeptide(L)'
;MGIVYILTNDAMPDIIKIGVTEDPIEVRIKGLDNTSVPLPFRFHYAIESERFREIEALIHNAFGEYRIRENREFFRMDAERAVSALKMQ
;
A
#
# COMPACT_ATOMS: atom_id res chain seq x y z
N MET A 1 13.72 -5.13 -10.22
CA MET A 1 12.84 -3.95 -10.06
C MET A 1 11.55 -4.42 -9.42
N GLY A 2 11.01 -3.68 -8.47
CA GLY A 2 9.73 -3.97 -7.85
C GLY A 2 8.91 -2.69 -7.69
N ILE A 3 7.63 -2.85 -7.43
CA ILE A 3 6.65 -1.79 -7.36
C ILE A 3 6.13 -1.72 -5.94
N VAL A 4 6.32 -0.59 -5.28
CA VAL A 4 5.67 -0.28 -4.00
C VAL A 4 4.39 0.49 -4.31
N TYR A 5 3.26 0.02 -3.79
CA TYR A 5 1.96 0.57 -4.12
C TYR A 5 1.09 0.85 -2.91
N ILE A 6 0.18 1.81 -3.10
CA ILE A 6 -0.82 2.24 -2.13
C ILE A 6 -2.19 2.02 -2.75
N LEU A 7 -3.04 1.30 -2.02
CA LEU A 7 -4.44 1.13 -2.34
C LEU A 7 -5.31 1.76 -1.26
N THR A 8 -6.42 2.34 -1.68
CA THR A 8 -7.48 2.86 -0.79
C THR A 8 -8.77 2.06 -1.00
N ASN A 9 -9.70 2.14 -0.06
CA ASN A 9 -11.00 1.53 -0.19
C ASN A 9 -12.07 2.48 0.37
N ASP A 10 -13.08 2.82 -0.42
CA ASP A 10 -14.15 3.74 0.02
C ASP A 10 -14.97 3.21 1.19
N ALA A 11 -15.04 1.88 1.38
CA ALA A 11 -15.68 1.30 2.55
C ALA A 11 -14.84 1.49 3.83
N MET A 12 -13.58 1.89 3.69
CA MET A 12 -12.60 2.01 4.77
C MET A 12 -11.93 3.39 4.73
N PRO A 13 -12.66 4.47 5.09
CA PRO A 13 -12.08 5.80 5.16
C PRO A 13 -10.93 5.83 6.17
N ASP A 14 -9.90 6.65 5.87
CA ASP A 14 -8.65 6.77 6.64
C ASP A 14 -7.83 5.48 6.76
N ILE A 15 -8.07 4.49 5.91
CA ILE A 15 -7.32 3.23 5.88
C ILE A 15 -6.72 3.03 4.51
N ILE A 16 -5.41 2.85 4.49
CA ILE A 16 -4.65 2.51 3.28
C ILE A 16 -4.03 1.13 3.42
N LYS A 17 -3.90 0.46 2.27
CA LYS A 17 -3.07 -0.73 2.14
C LYS A 17 -1.80 -0.35 1.41
N ILE A 18 -0.67 -0.63 2.03
CA ILE A 18 0.65 -0.54 1.39
C ILE A 18 1.07 -1.96 1.07
N GLY A 19 1.71 -2.17 -0.07
CA GLY A 19 2.27 -3.46 -0.41
C GLY A 19 3.31 -3.34 -1.51
N VAL A 20 4.03 -4.43 -1.72
CA VAL A 20 5.00 -4.54 -2.82
C VAL A 20 4.64 -5.67 -3.78
N THR A 21 5.08 -5.53 -5.01
CA THR A 21 4.97 -6.59 -6.01
C THR A 21 6.14 -6.50 -6.99
N GLU A 22 6.62 -7.66 -7.44
CA GLU A 22 7.59 -7.75 -8.54
C GLU A 22 6.88 -7.91 -9.89
N ASP A 23 5.58 -8.23 -9.86
CA ASP A 23 4.70 -8.38 -11.01
C ASP A 23 4.06 -7.03 -11.41
N PRO A 24 3.48 -6.93 -12.62
CA PRO A 24 2.71 -5.77 -13.02
C PRO A 24 1.59 -5.48 -12.02
N ILE A 25 1.51 -4.24 -11.57
CA ILE A 25 0.55 -3.82 -10.54
C ILE A 25 -0.91 -4.10 -10.94
N GLU A 26 -1.21 -4.05 -12.23
CA GLU A 26 -2.53 -4.35 -12.79
C GLU A 26 -2.97 -5.79 -12.50
N VAL A 27 -2.03 -6.74 -12.60
CA VAL A 27 -2.25 -8.15 -12.28
C VAL A 27 -2.48 -8.30 -10.78
N ARG A 28 -1.71 -7.58 -9.97
CA ARG A 28 -1.83 -7.64 -8.51
C ARG A 28 -3.15 -7.05 -8.00
N ILE A 29 -3.58 -5.91 -8.56
CA ILE A 29 -4.87 -5.27 -8.22
C ILE A 29 -6.03 -6.19 -8.62
N LYS A 30 -6.00 -6.77 -9.83
CA LYS A 30 -7.03 -7.74 -10.25
C LYS A 30 -7.08 -8.96 -9.35
N GLY A 31 -5.93 -9.45 -8.85
CA GLY A 31 -5.89 -10.56 -7.90
C GLY A 31 -6.37 -10.22 -6.49
N LEU A 32 -6.43 -8.93 -6.13
CA LEU A 32 -6.95 -8.44 -4.85
C LEU A 32 -8.46 -8.18 -4.88
N ASP A 33 -9.09 -8.22 -6.05
CA ASP A 33 -10.55 -8.22 -6.23
C ASP A 33 -11.12 -9.57 -5.75
N ASN A 34 -11.29 -9.69 -4.45
CA ASN A 34 -11.79 -10.89 -3.79
C ASN A 34 -13.02 -10.51 -2.94
N THR A 35 -13.93 -11.47 -2.73
CA THR A 35 -15.17 -11.31 -1.95
C THR A 35 -14.96 -10.97 -0.46
N SER A 36 -13.71 -10.86 -0.03
CA SER A 36 -13.31 -10.53 1.35
C SER A 36 -13.39 -9.04 1.70
N VAL A 37 -13.66 -8.16 0.73
CA VAL A 37 -13.88 -6.72 0.97
C VAL A 37 -15.20 -6.24 0.35
N PRO A 38 -15.98 -5.40 1.05
CA PRO A 38 -17.31 -4.97 0.59
C PRO A 38 -17.27 -4.02 -0.62
N LEU A 39 -16.14 -3.33 -0.83
CA LEU A 39 -15.88 -2.50 -2.00
C LEU A 39 -14.50 -2.84 -2.58
N PRO A 40 -14.30 -2.67 -3.90
CA PRO A 40 -13.03 -2.94 -4.54
C PRO A 40 -11.96 -1.94 -4.05
N PHE A 41 -10.71 -2.40 -4.01
CA PHE A 41 -9.58 -1.51 -3.77
C PHE A 41 -9.39 -0.58 -4.97
N ARG A 42 -9.20 0.71 -4.70
CA ARG A 42 -8.79 1.69 -5.70
C ARG A 42 -7.28 1.83 -5.69
N PHE A 43 -6.69 1.85 -6.87
CA PHE A 43 -5.32 2.28 -7.05
C PHE A 43 -5.19 3.76 -6.69
N HIS A 44 -4.27 4.07 -5.78
CA HIS A 44 -4.00 5.45 -5.39
C HIS A 44 -2.64 5.91 -5.90
N TYR A 45 -1.58 5.13 -5.66
CA TYR A 45 -0.23 5.48 -6.09
C TYR A 45 0.67 4.25 -6.17
N ALA A 46 1.69 4.31 -7.03
CA ALA A 46 2.78 3.35 -7.04
C ALA A 46 4.09 4.01 -7.49
N ILE A 47 5.19 3.40 -7.07
CA ILE A 47 6.54 3.75 -7.45
C ILE A 47 7.31 2.47 -7.76
N GLU A 48 8.00 2.49 -8.89
CA GLU A 48 8.94 1.45 -9.28
C GLU A 48 10.32 1.78 -8.72
N SER A 49 10.93 0.82 -8.02
CA SER A 49 12.26 0.99 -7.45
C SER A 49 13.01 -0.35 -7.42
N GLU A 50 14.34 -0.28 -7.56
CA GLU A 50 15.20 -1.45 -7.33
C GLU A 50 15.32 -1.78 -5.84
N ARG A 51 15.12 -0.79 -4.97
CA ARG A 51 15.20 -0.90 -3.50
C ARG A 51 13.83 -1.06 -2.84
N PHE A 52 12.84 -1.58 -3.57
CA PHE A 52 11.44 -1.71 -3.11
C PHE A 52 11.30 -2.42 -1.75
N ARG A 53 12.15 -3.43 -1.46
CA ARG A 53 12.16 -4.13 -0.16
C ARG A 53 12.64 -3.25 0.99
N GLU A 54 13.62 -2.39 0.73
CA GLU A 54 14.11 -1.43 1.73
C GLU A 54 13.07 -0.33 1.96
N ILE A 55 12.47 0.19 0.89
CA ILE A 55 11.39 1.19 0.97
C ILE A 55 10.20 0.63 1.75
N GLU A 56 9.78 -0.62 1.48
CA GLU A 56 8.72 -1.30 2.24
C GLU A 56 9.04 -1.37 3.73
N ALA A 57 10.23 -1.86 4.08
CA ALA A 57 10.65 -1.99 5.48
C ALA A 57 10.70 -0.61 6.17
N LEU A 58 11.24 0.40 5.50
CA LEU A 58 11.30 1.78 6.01
C LEU A 58 9.90 2.34 6.25
N ILE A 59 8.98 2.17 5.30
CA ILE A 59 7.63 2.69 5.39
C ILE A 59 6.81 1.94 6.44
N HIS A 60 6.94 0.61 6.50
CA HIS A 60 6.28 -0.20 7.52
C HIS A 60 6.79 0.13 8.92
N ASN A 61 8.07 0.47 9.06
CA ASN A 61 8.65 0.92 10.32
C ASN A 61 8.18 2.35 10.66
N ALA A 62 8.29 3.28 9.72
CA ALA A 62 7.88 4.68 9.88
C ALA A 62 6.39 4.83 10.20
N PHE A 63 5.54 3.98 9.62
CA PHE A 63 4.10 3.95 9.87
C PHE A 63 3.68 2.83 10.83
N GLY A 64 4.62 2.20 11.53
CA GLY A 64 4.34 1.11 12.45
C GLY A 64 3.31 1.46 13.52
N GLU A 65 3.33 2.70 14.01
CA GLU A 65 2.36 3.22 14.99
C GLU A 65 0.93 3.36 14.44
N TYR A 66 0.80 3.57 13.12
CA TYR A 66 -0.50 3.69 12.44
C TYR A 66 -1.01 2.33 11.94
N ARG A 67 -0.25 1.25 12.13
CA ARG A 67 -0.60 -0.07 11.64
C ARG A 67 -1.80 -0.62 12.42
N ILE A 68 -2.85 -1.01 11.70
CA ILE A 68 -4.10 -1.47 12.32
C ILE A 68 -3.93 -2.85 12.97
N ARG A 69 -3.14 -3.72 12.34
CA ARG A 69 -2.77 -5.04 12.86
C ARG A 69 -1.37 -5.40 12.41
N GLU A 70 -0.56 -5.90 13.33
CA GLU A 70 0.83 -6.31 13.02
C GLU A 70 0.93 -7.38 11.93
N ASN A 71 -0.08 -8.25 11.83
CA ASN A 71 -0.13 -9.30 10.80
C ASN A 71 -0.72 -8.83 9.45
N ARG A 72 -1.03 -7.55 9.28
CA ARG A 72 -1.56 -7.03 8.00
C ARG A 72 -0.89 -5.73 7.58
N GLU A 73 -0.87 -5.50 6.28
CA GLU A 73 -0.28 -4.29 5.67
C GLU A 73 -1.32 -3.16 5.54
N PHE A 74 -2.17 -2.99 6.57
CA PHE A 74 -3.16 -1.91 6.63
C PHE A 74 -2.74 -0.87 7.65
N PHE A 75 -2.80 0.40 7.24
CA PHE A 75 -2.37 1.55 8.03
C PHE A 75 -3.52 2.55 8.10
N ARG A 76 -3.80 3.05 9.30
CA ARG A 76 -4.82 4.07 9.53
C ARG A 76 -4.22 5.46 9.33
N MET A 77 -4.12 5.88 8.09
CA MET A 77 -3.55 7.17 7.73
C MET A 77 -4.06 7.63 6.36
N ASP A 78 -3.83 8.91 6.07
CA ASP A 78 -4.15 9.48 4.78
C ASP A 78 -3.20 9.00 3.67
N ALA A 79 -3.76 8.72 2.50
CA ALA A 79 -3.02 8.20 1.36
C ALA A 79 -2.01 9.21 0.82
N GLU A 80 -2.32 10.50 0.81
CA GLU A 80 -1.40 11.55 0.34
C GLU A 80 -0.16 11.65 1.22
N ARG A 81 -0.32 11.40 2.52
CA ARG A 81 0.81 11.36 3.47
C ARG A 81 1.75 10.20 3.17
N ALA A 82 1.22 9.03 2.85
CA ALA A 82 2.03 7.89 2.44
C ALA A 82 2.70 8.10 1.08
N VAL A 83 2.01 8.74 0.12
CA VAL A 83 2.59 9.15 -1.18
C VAL A 83 3.75 10.12 -0.99
N SER A 84 3.59 11.09 -0.11
CA SER A 84 4.64 12.07 0.18
C SER A 84 5.89 11.40 0.73
N ALA A 85 5.74 10.43 1.63
CA ALA A 85 6.86 9.64 2.14
C ALA A 85 7.56 8.83 1.03
N LEU A 86 6.80 8.23 0.11
CA LEU A 86 7.35 7.51 -1.04
C LEU A 86 8.08 8.42 -2.03
N LYS A 87 7.61 9.66 -2.22
CA LYS A 87 8.23 10.65 -3.13
C LYS A 87 9.53 11.25 -2.59
N MET A 88 9.76 11.17 -1.28
CA MET A 88 10.96 11.73 -0.63
C MET A 88 12.13 10.72 -0.55
N GLN A 89 11.98 9.52 -1.14
CA GLN A 89 13.01 8.47 -1.20
C GLN A 89 13.82 8.52 -2.49
#